data_AF-A0A958AHD6-F1
#
_entry.id   AF-A0A958AHD6-F1
#
_cell.length_a   1.000
_cell.length_b   1.000
_cell.length_c   1.000
_cell.angle_alpha   90.00
_cell.angle_beta   90.00
_cell.angle_gamma   90.00
#
_symmetry.space_group_name_H-M   'P 1'
#
loop_
_entity.id
_entity.type
_entity.pdbx_description
1 polymer ?
#
loop_
_entity_poly.entity_id
_entity_poly.type
_entity_poly.pdbx_seq_one_letter_code
_entity_poly.pdbx_strand_id
1 'polypeptide(L)'
;YVLLQLDLINAPKAWLGTRALAMMSVIIVNIWRGFPFFAITLLAGLQGIPAELYDAGKVDGASVIKRFRHITFPGVIPVMAVVTLLSTIWTFNDFAIIWLLTQGGPGDATEVLSTLTYKIAIGGTELGKGVAVSVTLMPLLLLLIILLTRFTAEREERL
;
A
#
# COMPACT_ATOMS: atom_id res chain seq x y z
N TYR A 1 -10.54 2.43 25.42
CA TYR A 1 -10.31 2.92 26.79
C TYR A 1 -8.83 3.20 27.09
N VAL A 2 -7.89 2.34 26.67
CA VAL A 2 -6.44 2.57 26.90
C VAL A 2 -5.95 3.94 26.41
N LEU A 3 -6.34 4.40 25.21
CA LEU A 3 -5.95 5.73 24.70
C LEU A 3 -6.49 6.91 25.52
N LEU A 4 -7.61 6.70 26.20
CA LEU A 4 -8.27 7.69 27.07
C LEU A 4 -7.58 7.74 28.44
N GLN A 5 -7.08 6.59 28.90
CA GLN A 5 -6.25 6.49 30.11
C GLN A 5 -4.84 7.06 29.91
N LEU A 6 -4.34 7.06 28.67
CA LEU A 6 -3.06 7.66 28.29
C LEU A 6 -3.16 9.15 27.94
N ASP A 7 -4.33 9.77 28.12
CA ASP A 7 -4.63 11.18 27.81
C ASP A 7 -4.29 11.61 26.37
N LEU A 8 -4.24 10.65 25.45
CA LEU A 8 -3.97 10.88 24.03
C LEU A 8 -5.23 11.33 23.26
N ILE A 9 -6.42 11.14 23.84
CA ILE A 9 -7.71 11.52 23.26
C ILE A 9 -8.69 12.02 24.33
N ASN A 10 -9.37 13.12 24.03
CA ASN A 10 -10.33 13.77 24.95
C ASN A 10 -11.69 13.06 25.06
N ALA A 11 -12.03 12.18 24.10
CA ALA A 11 -13.30 11.46 24.07
C ALA A 11 -13.16 10.14 23.28
N PRO A 12 -14.03 9.13 23.52
CA PRO A 12 -14.05 7.90 22.74
C PRO A 12 -14.34 8.21 21.27
N LYS A 13 -13.36 7.97 20.39
CA LYS A 13 -13.55 8.13 18.95
C LYS A 13 -14.18 6.87 18.35
N ALA A 14 -15.26 7.06 17.59
CA ALA A 14 -15.82 6.00 16.77
C ALA A 14 -14.95 5.80 15.52
N TRP A 15 -13.89 4.99 15.65
CA TRP A 15 -12.89 4.74 14.60
C TRP A 15 -13.48 4.30 13.27
N LEU A 16 -14.61 3.60 13.29
CA LEU A 16 -15.32 3.13 12.10
C LEU A 16 -16.64 3.87 11.86
N GLY A 17 -16.98 4.83 12.73
CA GLY A 17 -18.27 5.51 12.74
C GLY A 17 -18.34 6.75 11.85
N THR A 18 -17.20 7.34 11.48
CA THR A 18 -17.14 8.48 10.57
C THR A 18 -16.34 8.14 9.31
N ARG A 19 -16.71 8.74 8.17
CA ARG A 19 -16.08 8.48 6.86
C ARG A 19 -14.55 8.61 6.92
N ALA A 20 -14.05 9.70 7.52
CA ALA A 20 -12.62 9.98 7.62
C ALA A 20 -11.89 8.97 8.52
N LEU A 21 -12.43 8.68 9.71
CA LEU A 21 -11.77 7.76 10.64
C LEU A 21 -11.80 6.31 10.14
N ALA A 22 -12.87 5.90 9.45
CA ALA A 22 -12.99 4.58 8.86
C ALA A 22 -11.91 4.37 7.78
N MET A 23 -11.76 5.34 6.87
CA MET A 23 -10.69 5.32 5.87
C MET A 23 -9.30 5.29 6.50
N MET A 24 -9.03 6.14 7.50
CA MET A 24 -7.75 6.13 8.21
C MET A 24 -7.48 4.79 8.90
N SER A 25 -8.49 4.18 9.50
CA SER A 25 -8.37 2.88 10.17
C SER A 25 -8.02 1.78 9.17
N VAL A 26 -8.67 1.76 8.00
CA VAL A 26 -8.35 0.82 6.91
C VAL A 26 -6.91 1.01 6.42
N ILE A 27 -6.48 2.26 6.19
CA ILE A 27 -5.11 2.57 5.75
C ILE A 27 -4.08 2.08 6.77
N ILE A 28 -4.28 2.37 8.05
CA ILE A 28 -3.35 1.98 9.13
C ILE A 28 -3.22 0.45 9.19
N VAL A 29 -4.34 -0.28 9.15
CA VAL A 29 -4.32 -1.75 9.18
C VAL A 29 -3.67 -2.32 7.93
N ASN A 30 -3.91 -1.74 6.75
CA ASN A 30 -3.27 -2.15 5.50
C ASN A 30 -1.74 -1.93 5.54
N ILE A 31 -1.28 -0.78 6.03
CA ILE A 31 0.15 -0.49 6.24
C ILE A 31 0.76 -1.50 7.22
N TRP A 32 0.09 -1.73 8.36
CA TRP A 32 0.57 -2.68 9.35
C TRP A 32 0.72 -4.10 8.79
N ARG A 33 -0.25 -4.56 7.97
CA ARG A 33 -0.17 -5.86 7.29
C ARG A 33 1.01 -5.91 6.30
N GLY A 34 1.23 -4.84 5.54
CA GLY A 34 2.30 -4.77 4.54
C GLY A 34 3.70 -4.58 5.13
N PHE A 35 3.80 -4.00 6.33
CA PHE A 35 5.06 -3.58 6.93
C PHE A 35 6.14 -4.69 7.01
N PRO A 36 5.84 -5.91 7.48
CA PRO A 36 6.86 -6.97 7.56
C PRO A 36 7.45 -7.34 6.20
N PHE A 37 6.63 -7.37 5.15
CA PHE A 37 7.07 -7.67 3.79
C PHE A 37 8.01 -6.58 3.24
N PHE A 38 7.64 -5.31 3.42
CA PHE A 38 8.52 -4.18 3.03
C PHE A 38 9.84 -4.21 3.81
N ALA A 39 9.79 -4.46 5.12
CA ALA A 39 10.98 -4.45 5.96
C ALA A 39 12.00 -5.53 5.55
N ILE A 40 11.55 -6.77 5.35
CA ILE A 40 12.41 -7.89 4.94
C ILE A 40 12.98 -7.63 3.54
N THR A 41 12.14 -7.19 2.61
CA THR A 41 12.58 -7.00 1.23
C THR A 41 13.54 -5.83 1.10
N LEU A 42 13.30 -4.72 1.80
CA LEU A 42 14.23 -3.59 1.84
C LEU A 42 15.56 -3.99 2.49
N LEU A 43 15.53 -4.81 3.54
CA LEU A 43 16.74 -5.34 4.16
C LEU A 43 17.55 -6.20 3.19
N ALA A 44 16.90 -7.05 2.41
CA ALA A 44 17.57 -7.83 1.36
C ALA A 44 18.20 -6.90 0.30
N GLY A 45 17.50 -5.84 -0.11
CA GLY A 45 18.05 -4.83 -1.01
C GLY A 45 19.26 -4.09 -0.45
N LEU A 46 19.23 -3.75 0.85
CA LEU A 46 20.35 -3.11 1.54
C LEU A 46 21.59 -4.02 1.61
N GLN A 47 21.40 -5.33 1.80
CA GLN A 47 22.49 -6.30 1.81
C GLN A 47 23.19 -6.46 0.45
N GLY A 48 22.52 -6.08 -0.64
CA GLY A 48 23.10 -6.07 -1.98
C GLY A 48 24.02 -4.88 -2.26
N ILE A 49 24.05 -3.86 -1.39
CA ILE A 49 24.90 -2.67 -1.59
C ILE A 49 26.33 -2.97 -1.10
N PRO A 50 27.36 -2.85 -1.97
CA PRO A 50 28.75 -3.09 -1.57
C PRO A 50 29.18 -2.18 -0.40
N ALA A 51 29.84 -2.77 0.60
CA ALA A 51 30.26 -2.05 1.81
C ALA A 51 31.32 -0.97 1.50
N GLU A 52 32.12 -1.20 0.45
CA GLU A 52 33.21 -0.32 -0.01
C GLU A 52 32.69 1.07 -0.39
N LEU A 53 31.46 1.18 -0.91
CA LEU A 53 30.84 2.47 -1.23
C LEU A 53 30.65 3.33 0.03
N TYR A 54 30.27 2.70 1.15
CA TYR A 54 30.10 3.40 2.42
C TYR A 54 31.43 3.82 3.03
N ASP A 55 32.47 3.00 2.89
CA ASP A 55 33.79 3.32 3.40
C ASP A 55 34.48 4.41 2.57
N ALA A 56 34.35 4.38 1.24
CA ALA A 56 34.77 5.47 0.36
C ALA A 56 34.08 6.79 0.76
N GLY A 57 32.77 6.76 0.98
CA GLY A 57 32.03 7.93 1.46
C GLY A 57 32.50 8.45 2.83
N LYS A 58 33.00 7.58 3.74
CA LYS A 58 33.59 8.03 5.02
C LYS A 58 34.93 8.72 4.80
N VAL A 59 35.78 8.18 3.93
CA VAL A 59 37.09 8.76 3.58
C VAL A 59 36.92 10.12 2.92
N ASP A 60 35.91 10.27 2.04
CA ASP A 60 35.56 11.53 1.38
C ASP A 60 34.84 12.55 2.29
N GLY A 61 34.70 12.25 3.59
CA GLY A 61 34.06 13.14 4.57
C GLY A 61 32.54 13.30 4.37
N ALA A 62 31.88 12.36 3.69
CA ALA A 62 30.43 12.40 3.52
C ALA A 62 29.71 12.11 4.85
N SER A 63 28.84 13.04 5.27
CA SER A 63 27.97 12.87 6.43
C SER A 63 26.96 11.72 6.23
N VAL A 64 26.35 11.25 7.32
CA VAL A 64 25.36 10.15 7.28
C VAL A 64 24.23 10.42 6.29
N ILE A 65 23.72 11.65 6.26
CA ILE A 65 22.64 12.06 5.34
C ILE A 65 23.12 12.05 3.88
N LYS A 66 24.37 12.48 3.61
CA LYS A 66 24.96 12.41 2.27
C LYS A 66 25.09 10.95 1.81
N ARG A 67 25.58 10.06 2.69
CA ARG A 67 25.69 8.62 2.38
C ARG A 67 24.32 8.00 2.16
N PHE A 68 23.32 8.32 2.98
CA PHE A 68 21.95 7.84 2.77
C PHE A 68 21.40 8.27 1.42
N ARG A 69 21.49 9.57 1.07
CA ARG A 69 20.88 10.10 -0.16
C ARG A 69 21.58 9.66 -1.44
N HIS A 70 22.90 9.42 -1.41
CA HIS A 70 23.68 9.12 -2.63
C HIS A 70 24.14 7.65 -2.74
N ILE A 71 24.15 6.88 -1.64
CA ILE A 71 24.54 5.47 -1.65
C ILE A 71 23.31 4.61 -1.34
N THR A 72 22.72 4.78 -0.15
CA THR A 72 21.65 3.90 0.32
C THR A 72 20.39 4.02 -0.50
N PHE A 73 19.84 5.24 -0.65
CA PHE A 73 18.59 5.49 -1.34
C PHE A 73 18.66 5.05 -2.81
N PRO A 74 19.68 5.43 -3.61
CA PRO A 74 19.81 4.94 -4.98
C PRO A 74 20.00 3.42 -5.05
N GLY A 75 20.78 2.84 -4.13
CA GLY A 75 21.03 1.39 -4.09
C GLY A 75 19.78 0.54 -3.83
N VAL A 76 18.80 1.06 -3.09
CA VAL A 76 17.54 0.33 -2.81
C VAL A 76 16.39 0.64 -3.77
N ILE A 77 16.52 1.64 -4.66
CA ILE A 77 15.47 2.01 -5.61
C ILE A 77 14.93 0.82 -6.42
N PRO A 78 15.77 -0.09 -6.98
CA PRO A 78 15.27 -1.20 -7.78
C PRO A 78 14.34 -2.12 -6.97
N VAL A 79 14.77 -2.46 -5.75
CA VAL A 79 14.01 -3.31 -4.84
C VAL A 79 12.73 -2.61 -4.35
N MET A 80 12.83 -1.33 -4.01
CA MET A 80 11.68 -0.49 -3.64
C MET A 80 10.64 -0.42 -4.77
N ALA A 81 11.07 -0.31 -6.02
CA ALA A 81 10.17 -0.23 -7.17
C ALA A 81 9.34 -1.52 -7.31
N VAL A 82 10.01 -2.68 -7.27
CA VAL A 82 9.36 -3.99 -7.36
C VAL A 82 8.36 -4.20 -6.20
N VAL A 83 8.79 -3.94 -4.96
CA VAL A 83 7.93 -4.10 -3.78
C VAL A 83 6.73 -3.18 -3.82
N THR A 84 6.92 -1.92 -4.22
CA THR A 84 5.83 -0.93 -4.31
C THR A 84 4.82 -1.34 -5.38
N LEU A 85 5.29 -1.85 -6.52
CA LEU A 85 4.42 -2.36 -7.58
C LEU A 85 3.58 -3.55 -7.09
N LEU A 86 4.21 -4.55 -6.48
CA LEU A 86 3.51 -5.70 -5.90
C LEU A 86 2.49 -5.27 -4.84
N SER A 87 2.89 -4.39 -3.92
CA SER A 87 2.02 -3.86 -2.87
C SER A 87 0.83 -3.09 -3.43
N THR A 88 1.03 -2.33 -4.51
CA THR A 88 -0.05 -1.60 -5.20
C THR A 88 -1.07 -2.60 -5.76
N ILE A 89 -0.61 -3.62 -6.48
CA ILE A 89 -1.48 -4.68 -7.05
C ILE A 89 -2.31 -5.36 -5.95
N TRP A 90 -1.68 -5.73 -4.83
CA TRP A 90 -2.37 -6.35 -3.70
C TRP A 90 -3.37 -5.41 -3.02
N THR A 91 -3.02 -4.14 -2.84
CA THR A 91 -3.90 -3.16 -2.19
C THR A 91 -5.13 -2.86 -3.04
N PHE A 92 -4.97 -2.74 -4.36
CA PHE A 92 -6.10 -2.52 -5.27
C PHE A 92 -7.13 -3.66 -5.26
N ASN A 93 -6.69 -4.90 -5.02
CA ASN A 93 -7.55 -6.08 -4.98
C ASN A 93 -8.00 -6.48 -3.56
N ASP A 94 -7.69 -5.67 -2.55
CA ASP A 94 -7.83 -6.04 -1.13
C ASP A 94 -9.28 -6.06 -0.65
N PHE A 95 -9.91 -7.22 -0.73
CA PHE A 95 -11.27 -7.42 -0.21
C PHE A 95 -11.30 -7.57 1.32
N ALA A 96 -10.37 -8.35 1.87
CA ALA A 96 -10.50 -8.89 3.23
C ALA A 96 -10.44 -7.80 4.31
N ILE A 97 -9.49 -6.88 4.23
CA ILE A 97 -9.34 -5.81 5.23
C ILE A 97 -10.59 -4.92 5.25
N ILE A 98 -11.06 -4.52 4.07
CA ILE A 98 -12.16 -3.58 3.92
C ILE A 98 -13.46 -4.24 4.38
N TRP A 99 -13.71 -5.49 3.95
CA TRP A 99 -14.88 -6.24 4.36
C TRP A 99 -14.93 -6.46 5.86
N LEU A 100 -13.81 -6.88 6.47
CA LEU A 100 -13.73 -7.18 7.90
C LEU A 100 -13.91 -5.93 8.78
N LEU A 101 -13.31 -4.80 8.40
CA LEU A 101 -13.33 -3.60 9.22
C LEU A 101 -14.58 -2.75 9.03
N THR A 102 -15.06 -2.63 7.80
CA THR A 102 -16.03 -1.57 7.46
C THR A 102 -17.14 -2.03 6.54
N GLN A 103 -16.98 -3.17 5.86
CA GLN A 103 -17.88 -3.60 4.79
C GLN A 103 -18.10 -2.49 3.75
N GLY A 104 -17.08 -1.66 3.46
CA GLY A 104 -17.18 -0.50 2.56
C GLY A 104 -17.82 0.76 3.16
N GLY A 105 -18.12 0.77 4.46
CA GLY A 105 -18.76 1.89 5.15
C GLY A 105 -17.81 2.86 5.87
N PRO A 106 -18.35 3.94 6.46
CA PRO A 106 -19.76 4.33 6.46
C PRO A 106 -20.20 5.00 5.15
N GLY A 107 -21.37 4.59 4.65
CA GLY A 107 -22.05 5.24 3.53
C GLY A 107 -21.39 5.16 2.16
N ASP A 108 -20.43 4.22 1.95
CA ASP A 108 -19.53 4.02 0.78
C ASP A 108 -18.07 4.47 0.96
N ALA A 109 -17.73 5.09 2.09
CA ALA A 109 -16.45 5.78 2.24
C ALA A 109 -15.20 4.92 2.03
N THR A 110 -15.25 3.62 2.33
CA THR A 110 -14.13 2.69 2.18
C THR A 110 -14.39 1.63 1.11
N GLU A 111 -15.46 1.78 0.33
CA GLU A 111 -15.88 0.81 -0.66
C GLU A 111 -14.84 0.66 -1.78
N VAL A 112 -14.47 -0.60 -2.06
CA VAL A 112 -13.67 -0.96 -3.24
C VAL A 112 -14.46 -1.88 -4.15
N LEU A 113 -13.94 -2.07 -5.37
CA LEU A 113 -14.57 -2.88 -6.40
C LEU A 113 -14.95 -4.27 -5.88
N SER A 114 -14.01 -4.92 -5.19
CA SER A 114 -14.19 -6.25 -4.63
C SER A 114 -15.37 -6.31 -3.64
N THR A 115 -15.52 -5.28 -2.78
CA THR A 115 -16.61 -5.23 -1.79
C THR A 115 -17.94 -4.86 -2.42
N LEU A 116 -17.93 -3.95 -3.40
CA LEU A 116 -19.12 -3.56 -4.14
C LEU A 116 -19.70 -4.74 -4.93
N THR A 117 -18.86 -5.46 -5.69
CA THR A 117 -19.26 -6.67 -6.41
C THR A 117 -19.85 -7.70 -5.46
N TYR A 118 -19.22 -7.93 -4.31
CA TYR A 118 -19.71 -8.90 -3.33
C TYR A 118 -21.09 -8.51 -2.78
N LYS A 119 -21.30 -7.23 -2.44
CA LYS A 119 -22.60 -6.73 -1.99
C LYS A 119 -23.69 -6.95 -3.03
N ILE A 120 -23.43 -6.67 -4.30
CA ILE A 120 -24.43 -6.79 -5.36
C ILE A 120 -24.68 -8.27 -5.70
N ALA A 121 -23.62 -9.05 -5.91
CA ALA A 121 -23.71 -10.44 -6.36
C ALA A 121 -24.27 -11.36 -5.27
N ILE A 122 -23.68 -11.32 -4.08
CA ILE A 122 -23.97 -12.25 -2.99
C ILE A 122 -24.99 -11.63 -2.03
N GLY A 123 -24.74 -10.40 -1.57
CA GLY A 123 -25.64 -9.73 -0.62
C GLY A 123 -27.00 -9.38 -1.19
N GLY A 124 -27.05 -8.95 -2.46
CA GLY A 124 -28.27 -8.61 -3.19
C GLY A 124 -28.87 -9.77 -3.97
N THR A 125 -28.20 -10.93 -4.02
CA THR A 125 -28.56 -12.11 -4.86
C THR A 125 -28.62 -11.84 -6.36
N GLU A 126 -28.14 -10.69 -6.82
CA GLU A 126 -28.15 -10.28 -8.22
C GLU A 126 -26.81 -10.60 -8.89
N LEU A 127 -26.53 -11.89 -9.05
CA LEU A 127 -25.28 -12.38 -9.65
C LEU A 127 -25.00 -11.74 -11.01
N GLY A 128 -26.02 -11.58 -11.86
CA GLY A 128 -25.90 -10.94 -13.17
C GLY A 128 -25.41 -9.49 -13.10
N LYS A 129 -25.93 -8.70 -12.15
CA LYS A 129 -25.49 -7.31 -11.96
C LYS A 129 -24.10 -7.24 -11.34
N GLY A 130 -23.78 -8.13 -10.39
CA GLY A 130 -22.44 -8.21 -9.80
C GLY A 130 -21.36 -8.56 -10.83
N VAL A 131 -21.66 -9.48 -11.75
CA VAL A 131 -20.78 -9.80 -12.89
C VAL A 131 -20.65 -8.61 -13.82
N ALA A 132 -21.75 -7.93 -14.17
CA ALA A 132 -21.71 -6.74 -15.02
C ALA A 132 -20.80 -5.64 -14.43
N VAL A 133 -20.94 -5.34 -13.12
CA VAL A 133 -20.08 -4.37 -12.42
C VAL A 133 -18.61 -4.77 -12.51
N SER A 134 -18.29 -6.04 -12.28
CA SER A 134 -16.90 -6.54 -12.34
C SER A 134 -16.31 -6.42 -13.75
N VAL A 135 -17.10 -6.76 -14.78
CA VAL A 135 -16.68 -6.73 -16.19
C VAL A 135 -16.53 -5.31 -16.71
N THR A 136 -17.44 -4.38 -16.35
CA THR A 136 -17.35 -2.96 -16.77
C THR A 136 -16.09 -2.28 -16.23
N LEU A 137 -15.60 -2.70 -15.06
CA LEU A 137 -14.45 -2.10 -14.41
C LEU A 137 -13.11 -2.75 -14.82
N MET A 138 -13.14 -3.91 -15.47
CA MET A 138 -11.95 -4.62 -15.95
C MET A 138 -11.07 -3.79 -16.92
N PRO A 139 -11.60 -3.03 -17.90
CA PRO A 139 -10.79 -2.19 -18.78
C PRO A 139 -10.03 -1.09 -18.03
N LEU A 140 -10.65 -0.50 -16.99
CA LEU A 140 -10.02 0.53 -16.16
C LEU A 140 -8.83 -0.04 -15.37
N LEU A 141 -8.99 -1.24 -14.81
CA LEU A 141 -7.92 -1.95 -14.10
C LEU A 141 -6.78 -2.34 -15.05
N LEU A 142 -7.10 -2.86 -16.25
CA LEU A 142 -6.10 -3.17 -17.26
C LEU A 142 -5.29 -1.94 -17.66
N LEU A 143 -5.95 -0.80 -17.85
CA LEU A 143 -5.29 0.46 -18.19
C LEU A 143 -4.33 0.92 -17.08
N LEU A 144 -4.76 0.83 -15.81
CA LEU A 144 -3.91 1.12 -14.66
C LEU A 144 -2.68 0.19 -14.61
N ILE A 145 -2.86 -1.11 -14.83
CA ILE A 145 -1.77 -2.10 -14.84
C ILE A 145 -0.78 -1.80 -15.97
N ILE A 146 -1.26 -1.50 -17.18
CA ILE A 146 -0.40 -1.14 -18.33
C ILE A 146 0.40 0.13 -18.00
N LEU A 147 -0.22 1.13 -17.40
CA LEU A 147 0.45 2.38 -17.05
C LEU A 147 1.52 2.17 -15.96
N LEU A 148 1.22 1.39 -14.92
CA LEU A 148 2.16 1.06 -13.86
C LEU A 148 3.34 0.23 -14.36
N THR A 149 3.07 -0.75 -15.22
CA THR A 149 4.14 -1.59 -15.80
C THR A 149 5.01 -0.79 -16.76
N ARG A 150 4.44 0.06 -17.63
CA ARG A 150 5.19 0.98 -18.50
C ARG A 150 6.08 1.92 -17.69
N PHE A 151 5.53 2.57 -16.66
CA PHE A 151 6.29 3.48 -15.80
C PHE A 151 7.45 2.80 -15.07
N THR A 152 7.28 1.52 -14.70
CA THR A 152 8.31 0.75 -14.01
C THR A 152 9.36 0.22 -14.99
N ALA A 153 8.95 -0.27 -16.16
CA ALA A 153 9.84 -0.78 -17.21
C ALA A 153 10.73 0.33 -17.81
N GLU A 154 10.19 1.53 -18.04
CA GLU A 154 10.97 2.69 -18.50
C GLU A 154 12.05 3.14 -17.51
N ARG A 155 11.92 2.73 -16.24
CA ARG A 155 12.88 3.04 -15.17
C ARG A 155 13.97 1.98 -15.07
N GLU A 156 13.67 0.75 -15.49
CA GLU A 156 14.60 -0.38 -15.56
C GLU A 156 15.52 -0.25 -16.80
N GLU A 157 15.00 0.24 -17.93
CA GLU A 157 15.81 0.54 -19.13
C GLU A 157 16.75 1.76 -18.98
N ARG A 158 16.55 2.59 -17.95
CA ARG A 158 17.36 3.80 -17.69
C ARG A 158 18.46 3.60 -16.64
N LEU A 159 18.53 2.42 -16.02
CA LEU A 159 19.55 2.04 -15.03
C LEU A 159 20.62 1.16 -15.68
#